data_AF-A0AAV5ET58-F1
#
_entry.id   AF-A0AAV5ET58-F1
#
_cell.length_a   1.000
_cell.length_b   1.000
_cell.length_c   1.000
_cell.angle_alpha   90.00
_cell.angle_beta   90.00
_cell.angle_gamma   90.00
#
_symmetry.space_group_name_H-M   'P 1'
#
loop_
_entity.id
_entity.type
_entity.pdbx_description
1 polymer ?
#
loop_
_entity_poly.entity_id
_entity_poly.type
_entity_poly.pdbx_seq_one_letter_code
_entity_poly.pdbx_strand_id
1 'polypeptide(L)'
;MLAIFQKQVALAPQELNSPRAGGVKPKNPDEILRDFHAAHPADAFSTSFGGGAALACVTSHALPAAGYQRMFCGLDDIFCVFLGRLDNLSSLIRQYGLCPKSTNEALLVIEAYRTLRDRGPYPADQVIKDLSGSFAFVVFDNKSGNVFAARSNDDGGGAPLFWGVAADGSVVICDDRDVVKRGCGKSYAPFPVGCMFHSEGGLKSFEHPMNRLKAMPRVDSEGVMCGATFKVDTFTKINSMPRVGSATNWAAAWDDAAM
;
A
#
# COMPACT_ATOMS: atom_id res chain seq x y z
N MET A 1 -8.37 -10.28 1.59
CA MET A 1 -7.19 -9.87 2.37
C MET A 1 -7.54 -8.71 3.28
N LEU A 2 -6.94 -8.65 4.46
CA LEU A 2 -7.09 -7.59 5.43
C LEU A 2 -5.73 -7.36 6.09
N ALA A 3 -5.35 -6.10 6.26
CA ALA A 3 -4.18 -5.69 7.02
C ALA A 3 -4.58 -4.57 7.96
N ILE A 4 -4.17 -4.66 9.21
CA ILE A 4 -4.43 -3.65 10.24
C ILE A 4 -3.11 -3.29 10.89
N PHE A 5 -2.80 -2.00 10.91
CA PHE A 5 -1.58 -1.46 11.49
C PHE A 5 -1.93 -0.38 12.49
N GLN A 6 -1.57 -0.59 13.74
CA GLN A 6 -1.75 0.40 14.79
C GLN A 6 -0.93 1.66 14.49
N LYS A 7 -1.34 2.77 15.10
CA LYS A 7 -0.81 4.11 14.82
C LYS A 7 0.71 4.23 14.96
N GLN A 8 1.32 3.43 15.84
CA GLN A 8 2.78 3.39 16.01
C GLN A 8 3.52 2.69 14.86
N VAL A 9 2.84 1.83 14.09
CA VAL A 9 3.40 1.08 12.96
C VAL A 9 3.21 1.86 11.66
N ALA A 10 2.02 2.42 11.44
CA ALA A 10 1.71 3.21 10.24
C ALA A 10 0.75 4.35 10.55
N LEU A 11 1.05 5.52 10.02
CA LEU A 11 0.18 6.69 10.10
C LEU A 11 -0.73 6.77 8.88
N ALA A 12 -2.03 6.71 9.11
CA ALA A 12 -3.01 7.00 8.07
C ALA A 12 -2.90 8.49 7.67
N PRO A 13 -3.07 8.83 6.38
CA PRO A 13 -3.24 10.22 5.96
C PRO A 13 -4.39 10.87 6.74
N GLN A 14 -4.16 12.08 7.23
CA GLN A 14 -5.15 12.77 8.06
C GLN A 14 -6.44 13.04 7.28
N GLU A 15 -6.33 13.20 5.96
CA GLU A 15 -7.42 13.50 5.04
C GLU A 15 -8.41 12.34 4.87
N LEU A 16 -8.05 11.12 5.28
CA LEU A 16 -9.01 10.01 5.36
C LEU A 16 -9.98 10.13 6.52
N ASN A 17 -9.67 10.93 7.54
CA ASN A 17 -10.55 11.12 8.68
C ASN A 17 -11.75 11.97 8.27
N SER A 18 -12.93 11.37 8.28
CA SER A 18 -14.18 12.11 8.13
C SER A 18 -14.54 12.80 9.46
N PRO A 19 -14.97 14.06 9.47
CA PRO A 19 -15.57 14.68 10.64
C PRO A 19 -16.69 13.80 11.21
N ARG A 20 -16.82 13.75 12.54
CA ARG A 20 -17.68 12.83 13.32
C ARG A 20 -19.20 13.07 13.17
N ALA A 21 -19.68 13.52 12.01
CA ALA A 21 -21.08 13.82 11.76
C ALA A 21 -21.78 12.64 11.07
N GLY A 22 -22.68 11.96 11.80
CA GLY A 22 -23.71 11.06 11.26
C GLY A 22 -23.22 9.84 10.48
N GLY A 23 -23.11 8.68 11.14
CA GLY A 23 -22.80 7.41 10.47
C GLY A 23 -22.48 6.25 11.42
N VAL A 24 -22.18 5.08 10.85
CA VAL A 24 -21.65 3.93 11.59
C VAL A 24 -20.35 4.36 12.26
N LYS A 25 -20.25 4.15 13.58
CA LYS A 25 -19.03 4.45 14.33
C LYS A 25 -17.90 3.52 13.88
N PRO A 26 -16.67 4.02 13.71
CA PRO A 26 -15.53 3.16 13.47
C PRO A 26 -15.36 2.21 14.67
N LYS A 27 -14.90 1.00 14.38
CA LYS A 27 -14.67 -0.10 15.31
C LYS A 27 -13.19 -0.20 15.68
N ASN A 28 -12.89 -0.88 16.78
CA ASN A 28 -11.51 -1.19 17.15
C ASN A 28 -10.93 -2.28 16.22
N PRO A 29 -9.60 -2.33 16.04
CA PRO A 29 -8.92 -3.37 15.25
C PRO A 29 -9.40 -4.79 15.52
N ASP A 30 -9.56 -5.18 16.79
CA ASP A 30 -9.96 -6.53 17.19
C ASP A 30 -11.39 -6.87 16.79
N GLU A 31 -12.28 -5.88 16.73
CA GLU A 31 -13.64 -6.05 16.23
C GLU A 31 -13.64 -6.21 14.70
N ILE A 32 -12.84 -5.42 13.99
CA ILE A 32 -12.72 -5.51 12.53
C ILE A 32 -12.17 -6.88 12.12
N LEU A 33 -11.15 -7.37 12.82
CA LEU A 33 -10.57 -8.68 12.57
C LEU A 33 -11.58 -9.81 12.84
N ARG A 34 -12.34 -9.72 13.94
CA ARG A 34 -13.41 -10.69 14.24
C ARG A 34 -14.53 -10.67 13.20
N ASP A 35 -14.97 -9.49 12.78
CA ASP A 35 -15.98 -9.35 11.73
C ASP A 35 -15.51 -9.95 10.39
N PHE A 36 -14.22 -9.80 10.07
CA PHE A 36 -13.63 -10.37 8.86
C PHE A 36 -13.66 -11.91 8.88
N HIS A 37 -13.32 -12.51 10.02
CA HIS A 37 -13.44 -13.96 10.24
C HIS A 37 -14.89 -14.43 10.21
N ALA A 38 -15.81 -13.68 10.82
CA ALA A 38 -17.24 -14.00 10.81
C ALA A 38 -17.83 -13.94 9.39
N ALA A 39 -17.31 -13.06 8.52
CA ALA A 39 -17.70 -13.00 7.12
C ALA A 39 -17.14 -14.17 6.27
N HIS A 40 -16.07 -14.84 6.73
CA HIS A 40 -15.38 -15.89 6.01
C HIS A 40 -15.00 -17.08 6.93
N PRO A 41 -15.97 -17.74 7.59
CA PRO A 41 -15.71 -18.62 8.72
C PRO A 41 -14.91 -19.90 8.39
N ALA A 42 -14.93 -20.35 7.13
CA ALA A 42 -14.26 -21.59 6.70
C ALA A 42 -12.87 -21.36 6.07
N ASP A 43 -12.65 -20.18 5.47
CA ASP A 43 -11.52 -19.94 4.56
C ASP A 43 -10.58 -18.83 5.07
N ALA A 44 -10.96 -18.07 6.10
CA ALA A 44 -10.11 -17.02 6.64
C ALA A 44 -9.10 -17.55 7.65
N PHE A 45 -7.89 -16.99 7.58
CA PHE A 45 -6.88 -17.10 8.62
C PHE A 45 -6.26 -15.73 8.87
N SER A 46 -5.68 -15.57 10.05
CA SER A 46 -4.98 -14.35 10.42
C SER A 46 -3.73 -14.64 11.22
N THR A 47 -2.77 -13.74 11.11
CA THR A 47 -1.60 -13.70 11.99
C THR A 47 -1.52 -12.31 12.61
N SER A 48 -1.18 -12.27 13.90
CA SER A 48 -1.05 -11.04 14.68
C SER A 48 0.39 -10.95 15.19
N PHE A 49 0.98 -9.78 15.08
CA PHE A 49 2.38 -9.53 15.41
C PHE A 49 2.50 -8.66 16.65
N GLY A 50 3.47 -9.00 17.51
CA GLY A 50 3.87 -8.13 18.61
C GLY A 50 4.34 -6.79 18.04
N GLY A 51 3.71 -5.69 18.44
CA GLY A 51 3.96 -4.36 17.87
C GLY A 51 2.73 -3.67 17.26
N GLY A 52 1.60 -4.38 17.16
CA GLY A 52 0.33 -3.79 16.74
C GLY A 52 0.04 -3.93 15.25
N ALA A 53 0.49 -5.01 14.62
CA ALA A 53 0.14 -5.34 13.23
C ALA A 53 -0.66 -6.65 13.19
N ALA A 54 -1.63 -6.74 12.29
CA ALA A 54 -2.37 -7.96 12.00
C ALA A 54 -2.60 -8.09 10.49
N LEU A 55 -2.35 -9.28 9.95
CA LEU A 55 -2.65 -9.63 8.57
C LEU A 55 -3.64 -10.79 8.55
N ALA A 56 -4.65 -10.72 7.70
CA ALA A 56 -5.59 -11.79 7.46
C ALA A 56 -5.81 -12.01 5.96
N CYS A 57 -6.01 -13.26 5.59
CA CYS A 57 -6.26 -13.64 4.21
C CYS A 57 -7.32 -14.72 4.16
N VAL A 58 -7.99 -14.81 3.01
CA VAL A 58 -8.99 -15.83 2.74
C VAL A 58 -8.37 -16.75 1.69
N THR A 59 -8.27 -18.05 2.02
CA THR A 59 -7.65 -19.08 1.19
C THR A 59 -8.50 -19.50 0.00
N SER A 60 -9.77 -19.04 -0.07
CA SER A 60 -10.78 -19.59 -0.96
C SER A 60 -10.26 -19.84 -2.38
N HIS A 61 -10.25 -21.12 -2.75
CA HIS A 61 -9.91 -21.61 -4.09
C HIS A 61 -10.93 -21.19 -5.15
N ALA A 62 -12.07 -20.60 -4.75
CA ALA A 62 -13.00 -19.97 -5.65
C ALA A 62 -12.39 -18.66 -6.16
N LEU A 63 -12.08 -18.63 -7.46
CA LEU A 63 -11.74 -17.40 -8.17
C LEU A 63 -12.81 -16.35 -7.81
N PRO A 64 -12.45 -15.19 -7.21
CA PRO A 64 -13.40 -14.10 -7.11
C PRO A 64 -13.91 -13.78 -8.53
N ALA A 65 -15.09 -13.18 -8.64
CA ALA A 65 -15.75 -12.92 -9.93
C ALA A 65 -14.88 -12.21 -11.00
N ALA A 66 -13.74 -11.63 -10.60
CA ALA A 66 -12.75 -10.96 -11.45
C ALA A 66 -11.46 -11.78 -11.76
N GLY A 67 -11.34 -13.05 -11.34
CA GLY A 67 -10.21 -13.92 -11.69
C GLY A 67 -8.89 -13.63 -10.96
N TYR A 68 -8.88 -12.79 -9.93
CA TYR A 68 -7.68 -12.46 -9.16
C TYR A 68 -7.35 -13.50 -8.08
N GLN A 69 -6.08 -13.92 -8.02
CA GLN A 69 -5.62 -14.87 -7.01
C GLN A 69 -5.19 -14.13 -5.74
N ARG A 70 -5.59 -14.64 -4.58
CA ARG A 70 -5.08 -14.21 -3.27
C ARG A 70 -3.93 -15.10 -2.85
N MET A 71 -2.85 -14.48 -2.41
CA MET A 71 -1.66 -15.18 -1.92
C MET A 71 -1.22 -14.57 -0.60
N PHE A 72 -0.76 -15.43 0.29
CA PHE A 72 -0.12 -15.04 1.54
C PHE A 72 1.24 -15.75 1.58
N CYS A 73 2.31 -14.99 1.74
CA CYS A 73 3.66 -15.50 1.79
C CYS A 73 4.44 -14.85 2.92
N GLY A 74 5.36 -15.60 3.53
CA GLY A 74 6.29 -15.09 4.52
C GLY A 74 7.70 -15.57 4.21
N LEU A 75 8.68 -14.67 4.24
CA LEU A 75 10.11 -14.97 4.09
C LEU A 75 10.92 -14.03 4.98
N ASP A 76 11.84 -14.57 5.78
CA ASP A 76 12.76 -13.81 6.64
C ASP A 76 12.08 -12.78 7.57
N ASP A 77 10.92 -13.13 8.15
CA ASP A 77 10.04 -12.27 8.96
C ASP A 77 9.39 -11.09 8.20
N ILE A 78 9.35 -11.19 6.88
CA ILE A 78 8.62 -10.27 6.00
C ILE A 78 7.41 -11.02 5.46
N PHE A 79 6.23 -10.45 5.65
CA PHE A 79 4.95 -11.06 5.27
C PHE A 79 4.30 -10.24 4.17
N CYS A 80 3.81 -10.91 3.13
CA CYS A 80 3.12 -10.29 2.02
C CYS A 80 1.74 -10.92 1.83
N VAL A 81 0.71 -10.07 1.75
CA VAL A 81 -0.59 -10.45 1.23
C VAL A 81 -0.77 -9.80 -0.13
N PHE A 82 -0.96 -10.63 -1.15
CA PHE A 82 -1.06 -10.21 -2.54
C PHE A 82 -2.42 -10.59 -3.11
N LEU A 83 -2.97 -9.71 -3.94
CA LEU A 83 -4.19 -9.90 -4.70
C LEU A 83 -3.92 -9.51 -6.16
N GLY A 84 -4.10 -10.45 -7.09
CA GLY A 84 -4.01 -10.14 -8.52
C GLY A 84 -3.18 -11.14 -9.31
N ARG A 85 -2.52 -10.64 -10.35
CA ARG A 85 -1.57 -11.38 -11.21
C ARG A 85 -0.53 -10.42 -11.78
N LEU A 86 0.69 -10.92 -11.95
CA LEU A 86 1.72 -10.23 -12.72
C LEU A 86 1.89 -10.88 -14.10
N ASP A 87 1.74 -10.08 -15.15
CA ASP A 87 1.85 -10.52 -16.55
C ASP A 87 3.30 -10.75 -16.97
N ASN A 88 4.24 -10.06 -16.30
CA ASN A 88 5.68 -10.16 -16.57
C ASN A 88 6.46 -10.95 -15.50
N LEU A 89 5.80 -11.76 -14.68
CA LEU A 89 6.43 -12.54 -13.59
C LEU A 89 7.65 -13.34 -14.07
N SER A 90 7.54 -14.08 -15.18
CA SER A 90 8.63 -14.89 -15.73
C SER A 90 9.87 -14.07 -16.09
N SER A 91 9.68 -12.86 -16.59
CA SER A 91 10.77 -11.94 -16.94
C SER A 91 11.46 -11.41 -15.68
N LEU A 92 10.66 -11.03 -14.67
CA LEU A 92 11.17 -10.53 -13.40
C LEU A 92 11.94 -11.62 -12.64
N ILE A 93 11.46 -12.87 -12.62
CA ILE A 93 12.19 -14.01 -12.03
C ILE A 93 13.59 -14.14 -12.64
N ARG A 94 13.71 -14.01 -13.97
CA ARG A 94 15.02 -14.08 -14.65
C ARG A 94 15.90 -12.88 -14.32
N GLN A 95 15.34 -11.68 -14.31
CA GLN A 95 16.06 -10.44 -14.03
C GLN A 95 16.61 -10.38 -12.60
N TYR A 96 15.81 -10.83 -11.62
CA TYR A 96 16.22 -10.90 -10.22
C TYR A 96 17.02 -12.17 -9.87
N GLY A 97 17.19 -13.10 -10.82
CA GLY A 97 17.92 -14.36 -10.59
C GLY A 97 17.23 -15.28 -9.58
N LEU A 98 15.90 -15.25 -9.50
CA LEU A 98 15.11 -16.03 -8.55
C LEU A 98 14.84 -17.45 -9.06
N CYS A 99 14.53 -18.37 -8.15
CA CYS A 99 14.20 -19.75 -8.52
C CYS A 99 12.80 -19.83 -9.17
N PRO A 100 12.68 -20.25 -10.45
CA PRO A 100 11.39 -20.25 -11.14
C PRO A 100 10.35 -21.22 -10.57
N LYS A 101 10.79 -22.28 -9.88
CA LYS A 101 9.90 -23.33 -9.36
C LYS A 101 9.22 -22.97 -8.04
N SER A 102 9.79 -22.02 -7.29
CA SER A 102 9.31 -21.64 -5.95
C SER A 102 8.80 -20.21 -5.88
N THR A 103 9.01 -19.41 -6.93
CA THR A 103 8.65 -17.98 -6.93
C THR A 103 7.26 -17.78 -7.50
N ASN A 104 6.35 -17.32 -6.63
CA ASN A 104 5.08 -16.73 -7.02
C ASN A 104 5.15 -15.20 -6.87
N GLU A 105 4.07 -14.50 -7.22
CA GLU A 105 3.98 -13.04 -7.18
C GLU A 105 4.21 -12.47 -5.78
N ALA A 106 3.68 -13.14 -4.73
CA ALA A 106 3.87 -12.69 -3.35
C ALA A 106 5.34 -12.81 -2.91
N LEU A 107 6.03 -13.89 -3.27
CA LEU A 107 7.46 -14.07 -2.96
C LEU A 107 8.32 -13.08 -3.74
N LEU A 108 8.01 -12.85 -5.02
CA LEU A 108 8.66 -11.84 -5.84
C LEU A 108 8.58 -10.45 -5.17
N VAL A 109 7.39 -10.07 -4.67
CA VAL A 109 7.20 -8.79 -3.99
C VAL A 109 8.02 -8.70 -2.70
N ILE A 110 8.15 -9.80 -1.93
CA ILE A 110 9.03 -9.82 -0.75
C ILE A 110 10.49 -9.59 -1.15
N GLU A 111 10.98 -10.28 -2.19
CA GLU A 111 12.37 -10.12 -2.67
C GLU A 111 12.64 -8.73 -3.24
N ALA A 112 11.66 -8.16 -3.95
CA ALA A 112 11.70 -6.78 -4.43
C ALA A 112 11.80 -5.78 -3.25
N TYR A 113 10.98 -5.96 -2.21
CA TYR A 113 11.02 -5.15 -1.00
C TYR A 113 12.38 -5.27 -0.27
N ARG A 114 12.92 -6.48 -0.13
CA ARG A 114 14.27 -6.68 0.45
C ARG A 114 15.34 -5.95 -0.33
N THR A 115 15.26 -5.96 -1.66
CA THR A 115 16.21 -5.24 -2.52
C THR A 115 16.13 -3.73 -2.27
N LEU A 116 14.92 -3.18 -2.12
CA LEU A 116 14.71 -1.77 -1.77
C LEU A 116 15.26 -1.42 -0.38
N ARG A 117 15.08 -2.30 0.61
CA ARG A 117 15.54 -2.10 1.99
C ARG A 117 17.06 -2.24 2.14
N ASP A 118 17.62 -3.33 1.60
CA ASP A 118 18.98 -3.79 1.92
C ASP A 118 20.04 -3.29 0.93
N ARG A 119 19.67 -3.02 -0.33
CA ARG A 119 20.65 -2.86 -1.42
C ARG A 119 20.64 -1.50 -2.10
N GLY A 120 19.96 -0.48 -1.58
CA GLY A 120 19.70 0.83 -2.21
C GLY A 120 20.74 1.31 -3.23
N PRO A 121 20.40 1.23 -4.54
CA PRO A 121 20.43 2.45 -5.36
C PRO A 121 19.12 2.71 -6.12
N TYR A 122 18.13 1.81 -6.06
CA TYR A 122 16.87 1.92 -6.82
C TYR A 122 15.76 2.49 -5.95
N PRO A 123 15.07 3.57 -6.38
CA PRO A 123 13.94 4.11 -5.64
C PRO A 123 12.71 3.18 -5.78
N ALA A 124 11.89 3.10 -4.73
CA ALA A 124 10.76 2.16 -4.66
C ALA A 124 9.77 2.29 -5.83
N ASP A 125 9.56 3.51 -6.33
CA ASP A 125 8.70 3.76 -7.48
C ASP A 125 9.17 3.04 -8.75
N GLN A 126 10.48 2.93 -8.99
CA GLN A 126 11.00 2.22 -10.16
C GLN A 126 10.72 0.72 -10.08
N VAL A 127 10.96 0.11 -8.92
CA VAL A 127 10.74 -1.33 -8.72
C VAL A 127 9.27 -1.69 -8.87
N ILE A 128 8.36 -0.84 -8.38
CA ILE A 128 6.91 -1.08 -8.51
C ILE A 128 6.41 -0.79 -9.93
N LYS A 129 6.99 0.19 -10.61
CA LYS A 129 6.67 0.50 -12.01
C LYS A 129 7.06 -0.63 -12.98
N ASP A 130 8.08 -1.42 -12.63
CA ASP A 130 8.48 -2.60 -13.40
C ASP A 130 7.49 -3.78 -13.23
N LEU A 131 6.57 -3.73 -12.25
CA LEU A 131 5.52 -4.74 -12.11
C LEU A 131 4.41 -4.48 -13.13
N SER A 132 4.20 -5.43 -14.05
CA SER A 132 3.15 -5.36 -15.05
C SER A 132 2.02 -6.32 -14.71
N GLY A 133 0.79 -5.84 -14.75
CA GLY A 133 -0.42 -6.62 -14.49
C GLY A 133 -1.38 -5.93 -13.52
N SER A 134 -2.47 -6.62 -13.21
CA SER A 134 -3.45 -6.19 -12.22
C SER A 134 -3.06 -6.70 -10.84
N PHE A 135 -2.61 -5.82 -9.94
CA PHE A 135 -2.19 -6.23 -8.61
C PHE A 135 -2.50 -5.22 -7.51
N ALA A 136 -2.64 -5.74 -6.31
CA ALA A 136 -2.67 -5.02 -5.05
C ALA A 136 -1.93 -5.86 -4.01
N PHE A 137 -1.08 -5.26 -3.19
CA PHE A 137 -0.40 -5.99 -2.14
C PHE A 137 -0.17 -5.15 -0.90
N VAL A 138 0.07 -5.84 0.22
CA VAL A 138 0.55 -5.28 1.47
C VAL A 138 1.69 -6.15 1.99
N VAL A 139 2.83 -5.53 2.24
CA VAL A 139 4.02 -6.09 2.86
C VAL A 139 4.17 -5.52 4.26
N PHE A 140 4.45 -6.38 5.22
CA PHE A 140 4.83 -6.02 6.58
C PHE A 140 6.17 -6.67 6.91
N ASP A 141 7.17 -5.84 7.22
CA ASP A 141 8.46 -6.28 7.75
C ASP A 141 8.40 -6.25 9.27
N ASN A 142 8.30 -7.43 9.88
CA ASN A 142 8.17 -7.56 11.33
C ASN A 142 9.46 -7.18 12.08
N LYS A 143 10.62 -7.20 11.42
CA LYS A 143 11.90 -6.81 12.04
C LYS A 143 12.05 -5.31 12.16
N SER A 144 11.71 -4.58 11.10
CA SER A 144 11.82 -3.12 11.07
C SER A 144 10.53 -2.40 11.50
N GLY A 145 9.40 -3.11 11.56
CA GLY A 145 8.08 -2.51 11.81
C GLY A 145 7.56 -1.72 10.61
N ASN A 146 8.11 -1.93 9.42
CA ASN A 146 7.75 -1.17 8.22
C ASN A 146 6.61 -1.80 7.44
N VAL A 147 5.79 -0.93 6.85
CA VAL A 147 4.64 -1.31 6.03
C VAL A 147 4.85 -0.76 4.64
N PHE A 148 4.58 -1.59 3.64
CA PHE A 148 4.64 -1.20 2.25
C PHE A 148 3.45 -1.77 1.47
N ALA A 149 2.62 -0.91 0.89
CA ALA A 149 1.44 -1.32 0.13
C ALA A 149 1.44 -0.65 -1.25
N ALA A 150 0.91 -1.33 -2.26
CA ALA A 150 0.76 -0.74 -3.58
C ALA A 150 -0.47 -1.29 -4.30
N ARG A 151 -0.95 -0.50 -5.27
CA ARG A 151 -2.02 -0.88 -6.19
C ARG A 151 -1.63 -0.49 -7.61
N SER A 152 -1.78 -1.42 -8.55
CA SER A 152 -1.51 -1.20 -9.96
C SER A 152 -2.39 -0.10 -10.55
N ASN A 153 -1.97 0.42 -11.70
CA ASN A 153 -2.83 1.22 -12.54
C ASN A 153 -3.41 0.31 -13.63
N ASP A 154 -4.69 -0.02 -13.51
CA ASP A 154 -5.40 -0.78 -14.54
C ASP A 154 -6.75 -0.12 -14.81
N ASP A 155 -6.91 0.33 -16.05
CA ASP A 155 -8.10 0.99 -16.57
C ASP A 155 -9.27 0.00 -16.79
N GLY A 156 -9.02 -1.32 -16.71
CA GLY A 156 -9.95 -2.41 -17.02
C GLY A 156 -10.64 -3.09 -15.84
N GLY A 157 -10.54 -2.54 -14.61
CA GLY A 157 -11.15 -3.13 -13.42
C GLY A 157 -10.16 -3.79 -12.45
N GLY A 158 -8.95 -3.24 -12.35
CA GLY A 158 -7.83 -3.71 -11.55
C GLY A 158 -8.15 -4.13 -10.12
N ALA A 159 -7.21 -4.89 -9.54
CA ALA A 159 -7.32 -5.47 -8.19
C ALA A 159 -7.90 -4.46 -7.17
N PRO A 160 -9.06 -4.76 -6.55
CA PRO A 160 -9.70 -3.85 -5.62
C PRO A 160 -8.89 -3.71 -4.34
N LEU A 161 -8.68 -2.47 -3.91
CA LEU A 161 -8.03 -2.17 -2.66
C LEU A 161 -8.67 -0.94 -2.05
N PHE A 162 -8.99 -1.03 -0.77
CA PHE A 162 -9.59 0.01 0.04
C PHE A 162 -8.76 0.19 1.31
N TRP A 163 -8.86 1.38 1.87
CA TRP A 163 -8.21 1.71 3.12
C TRP A 163 -9.07 2.65 3.95
N GLY A 164 -8.85 2.65 5.26
CA GLY A 164 -9.55 3.52 6.19
C GLY A 164 -8.89 3.58 7.55
N VAL A 165 -9.54 4.30 8.45
CA VAL A 165 -9.04 4.56 9.81
C VAL A 165 -9.99 3.93 10.83
N ALA A 166 -9.45 3.06 11.68
CA ALA A 166 -10.18 2.44 12.78
C ALA A 166 -10.41 3.42 13.95
N ALA A 167 -11.17 3.00 14.96
CA ALA A 167 -11.55 3.87 16.09
C ALA A 167 -10.36 4.42 16.90
N ASP A 168 -9.27 3.65 16.97
CA ASP A 168 -8.04 3.98 17.69
C ASP A 168 -7.00 4.70 16.81
N GLY A 169 -7.35 4.97 15.54
CA GLY A 169 -6.44 5.58 14.56
C GLY A 169 -5.59 4.58 13.78
N SER A 170 -5.80 3.26 13.94
CA SER A 170 -5.13 2.24 13.14
C SER A 170 -5.50 2.35 11.66
N VAL A 171 -4.51 2.12 10.79
CA VAL A 171 -4.73 1.99 9.35
C VAL A 171 -5.29 0.60 9.06
N VAL A 172 -6.40 0.55 8.33
CA VAL A 172 -7.02 -0.69 7.86
C VAL A 172 -6.93 -0.71 6.34
N ILE A 173 -6.39 -1.78 5.76
CA ILE A 173 -6.30 -2.00 4.31
C ILE A 173 -6.99 -3.32 3.98
N CYS A 174 -7.92 -3.34 3.02
CA CYS A 174 -8.67 -4.54 2.66
C CYS A 174 -9.13 -4.48 1.20
N ASP A 175 -9.26 -5.63 0.55
CA ASP A 175 -9.83 -5.75 -0.80
C ASP A 175 -11.36 -5.72 -0.82
N ASP A 176 -12.01 -6.00 0.33
CA ASP A 176 -13.46 -5.94 0.48
C ASP A 176 -13.89 -4.56 1.01
N ARG A 177 -14.59 -3.81 0.15
CA ARG A 177 -15.15 -2.49 0.46
C ARG A 177 -16.05 -2.51 1.69
N ASP A 178 -16.88 -3.53 1.83
CA ASP A 178 -17.93 -3.55 2.84
C ASP A 178 -17.34 -3.90 4.21
N VAL A 179 -16.24 -4.67 4.27
CA VAL A 179 -15.44 -4.84 5.50
C VAL A 179 -14.88 -3.50 5.96
N VAL A 180 -14.23 -2.72 5.07
CA VAL A 180 -13.68 -1.40 5.45
C VAL A 180 -14.78 -0.43 5.83
N LYS A 181 -15.90 -0.41 5.10
CA LYS A 181 -17.04 0.48 5.41
C LYS A 181 -17.64 0.17 6.78
N ARG A 182 -17.81 -1.12 7.13
CA ARG A 182 -18.33 -1.52 8.45
C ARG A 182 -17.32 -1.28 9.57
N GLY A 183 -16.03 -1.45 9.30
CA GLY A 183 -14.95 -1.30 10.27
C GLY A 183 -14.55 0.15 10.54
N CYS A 184 -14.43 0.97 9.50
CA CYS A 184 -13.91 2.34 9.58
C CYS A 184 -15.01 3.41 9.50
N GLY A 185 -16.28 3.00 9.36
CA GLY A 185 -17.42 3.91 9.27
C GLY A 185 -17.34 4.79 8.02
N LYS A 186 -17.35 6.12 8.22
CA LYS A 186 -17.21 7.10 7.13
C LYS A 186 -15.72 7.45 6.83
N SER A 187 -14.77 7.00 7.65
CA SER A 187 -13.34 7.28 7.47
C SER A 187 -12.65 6.24 6.59
N TYR A 188 -13.10 6.11 5.33
CA TYR A 188 -12.53 5.17 4.37
C TYR A 188 -12.63 5.65 2.93
N ALA A 189 -11.75 5.13 2.09
CA ALA A 189 -11.71 5.42 0.66
C ALA A 189 -11.19 4.22 -0.13
N PRO A 190 -11.33 4.22 -1.48
CA PRO A 190 -10.49 3.40 -2.32
C PRO A 190 -9.01 3.76 -2.13
N PHE A 191 -8.15 2.75 -2.10
CA PHE A 191 -6.71 2.97 -2.20
C PHE A 191 -6.41 3.47 -3.64
N PRO A 192 -5.65 4.57 -3.78
CA PRO A 192 -5.46 5.21 -5.08
C PRO A 192 -4.70 4.30 -6.05
N VAL A 193 -5.15 4.28 -7.29
CA VAL A 193 -4.51 3.53 -8.39
C VAL A 193 -3.15 4.15 -8.73
N GLY A 194 -2.20 3.34 -9.22
CA GLY A 194 -0.88 3.83 -9.59
C GLY A 194 -0.07 4.40 -8.41
N CYS A 195 -0.42 4.02 -7.18
CA CYS A 195 0.16 4.54 -5.95
C CYS A 195 0.72 3.45 -5.05
N MET A 196 1.69 3.86 -4.23
CA MET A 196 2.28 3.08 -3.16
C MET A 196 2.25 3.86 -1.85
N PHE A 197 2.20 3.15 -0.73
CA PHE A 197 2.27 3.67 0.62
C PHE A 197 3.43 3.00 1.36
N HIS A 198 4.29 3.80 1.98
CA HIS A 198 5.33 3.33 2.89
C HIS A 198 5.12 3.96 4.27
N SER A 199 5.26 3.21 5.37
CA SER A 199 5.08 3.70 6.75
C SER A 199 5.88 4.99 7.03
N GLU A 200 7.12 5.06 6.57
CA GLU A 200 7.99 6.24 6.74
C GLU A 200 7.84 7.29 5.62
N GLY A 201 7.42 6.85 4.43
CA GLY A 201 7.43 7.66 3.22
C GLY A 201 6.07 8.28 2.86
N GLY A 202 5.01 7.85 3.54
CA GLY A 202 3.63 8.18 3.22
C GLY A 202 3.18 7.63 1.87
N LEU A 203 2.11 8.22 1.35
CA LEU A 203 1.52 7.86 0.06
C LEU A 203 2.21 8.61 -1.09
N LYS A 204 2.59 7.89 -2.15
CA LYS A 204 3.22 8.44 -3.36
C LYS A 204 2.69 7.75 -4.62
N SER A 205 2.65 8.47 -5.74
CA SER A 205 2.44 7.84 -7.05
C SER A 205 3.75 7.24 -7.54
N PHE A 206 3.74 5.98 -7.98
CA PHE A 206 4.92 5.41 -8.65
C PHE A 206 4.91 5.69 -10.18
N GLU A 207 3.79 6.17 -10.71
CA GLU A 207 3.69 6.62 -12.10
C GLU A 207 4.26 8.02 -12.28
N HIS A 208 3.96 8.89 -11.33
CA HIS A 208 4.39 10.27 -11.27
C HIS A 208 5.11 10.55 -9.93
N PRO A 209 6.29 9.94 -9.70
CA PRO A 209 7.00 10.01 -8.42
C PRO A 209 7.45 11.42 -8.04
N MET A 210 7.55 12.31 -9.03
CA MET A 210 7.92 13.72 -8.83
C MET A 210 6.71 14.63 -8.59
N ASN A 211 5.48 14.11 -8.59
CA ASN A 211 4.27 14.90 -8.46
C ASN A 211 3.66 14.71 -7.07
N ARG A 212 3.09 15.79 -6.51
CA ARG A 212 2.36 15.68 -5.24
C ARG A 212 1.02 15.00 -5.43
N LEU A 213 0.59 14.25 -4.42
CA LEU A 213 -0.79 13.78 -4.33
C LEU A 213 -1.63 14.80 -3.59
N LYS A 214 -2.79 15.13 -4.15
CA LYS A 214 -3.78 16.02 -3.55
C LYS A 214 -4.97 15.19 -3.06
N ALA A 215 -5.31 15.36 -1.79
CA ALA A 215 -6.53 14.80 -1.23
C ALA A 215 -7.75 15.57 -1.75
N MET A 216 -8.74 14.84 -2.25
CA MET A 216 -10.05 15.33 -2.66
C MET A 216 -11.10 14.73 -1.71
N PRO A 217 -11.80 15.56 -0.93
CA PRO A 217 -12.87 15.10 -0.06
C PRO A 217 -13.89 14.29 -0.84
N ARG A 218 -14.30 13.16 -0.29
CA ARG A 218 -15.32 12.29 -0.89
C ARG A 218 -16.64 12.51 -0.15
N VAL A 219 -17.74 12.49 -0.91
CA VAL A 219 -19.10 12.55 -0.38
C VAL A 219 -19.83 11.28 -0.80
N ASP A 220 -20.59 10.69 0.11
CA ASP A 220 -21.41 9.52 -0.20
C ASP A 220 -22.77 9.91 -0.81
N SER A 221 -23.61 8.91 -1.10
CA SER A 221 -24.95 9.11 -1.66
C SER A 221 -25.90 9.88 -0.74
N GLU A 222 -25.58 10.02 0.55
CA GLU A 222 -26.38 10.74 1.54
C GLU A 222 -25.92 12.21 1.67
N GLY A 223 -24.92 12.63 0.89
CA GLY A 223 -24.36 13.98 0.99
C GLY A 223 -23.37 14.16 2.15
N VAL A 224 -22.94 13.07 2.79
CA VAL A 224 -22.03 13.12 3.96
C VAL A 224 -20.58 12.87 3.53
N MET A 225 -19.65 13.64 4.08
CA MET A 225 -18.22 13.47 3.83
C MET A 225 -17.73 12.10 4.32
N CYS A 226 -17.11 11.31 3.44
CA CYS A 226 -16.60 9.97 3.72
C CYS A 226 -15.16 9.78 3.25
N GLY A 227 -14.21 10.26 4.05
CA GLY A 227 -12.78 10.20 3.76
C GLY A 227 -12.38 11.04 2.54
N ALA A 228 -11.25 10.68 1.93
CA ALA A 228 -10.71 11.38 0.78
C ALA A 228 -10.14 10.42 -0.26
N THR A 229 -10.28 10.80 -1.53
CA THR A 229 -9.55 10.16 -2.64
C THR A 229 -8.30 10.97 -2.93
N PHE A 230 -7.23 10.33 -3.38
CA PHE A 230 -5.97 11.00 -3.68
C PHE A 230 -5.75 11.00 -5.19
N LYS A 231 -5.45 12.17 -5.76
CA LYS A 231 -5.14 12.32 -7.19
C LYS A 231 -3.79 12.99 -7.37
N VAL A 232 -3.11 12.64 -8.44
CA VAL A 232 -1.84 13.27 -8.83
C VAL A 232 -2.12 14.73 -9.22
N ASP A 233 -1.42 15.65 -8.57
CA ASP A 233 -1.35 17.04 -8.98
C ASP A 233 -0.32 17.15 -10.11
N THR A 234 -0.80 17.30 -11.34
CA THR A 234 0.04 17.39 -12.54
C THR A 234 0.87 18.68 -12.58
N PHE A 235 0.50 19.71 -11.81
CA PHE A 235 1.12 21.02 -11.83
C PHE A 235 2.13 21.24 -10.70
N THR A 236 1.99 20.50 -9.59
CA THR A 236 2.87 20.66 -8.43
C THR A 236 3.90 19.54 -8.33
N LYS A 237 5.16 19.87 -8.60
CA LYS A 237 6.30 18.96 -8.37
C LYS A 237 6.73 18.94 -6.90
N ILE A 238 7.22 17.79 -6.45
CA ILE A 238 7.94 17.66 -5.19
C ILE A 238 9.31 18.35 -5.40
N ASN A 239 9.59 19.40 -4.62
CA ASN A 239 10.92 20.02 -4.60
C ASN A 239 11.94 19.00 -4.08
N SER A 240 12.60 18.29 -4.98
CA SER A 240 13.83 17.56 -4.68
C SER A 240 15.01 18.53 -4.82
N MET A 241 15.87 18.63 -3.80
CA MET A 241 17.14 19.36 -3.92
C MET A 241 17.90 18.90 -5.18
N PRO A 242 18.62 19.79 -5.90
CA PRO A 242 19.38 19.39 -7.07
C PRO A 242 20.42 18.34 -6.66
N ARG A 243 20.42 17.19 -7.33
CA ARG A 243 21.53 16.23 -7.22
C ARG A 243 22.77 16.92 -7.79
N VAL A 244 23.69 17.32 -6.91
CA VAL A 244 25.04 17.71 -7.31
C VAL A 244 25.69 16.44 -7.87
N GLY A 245 25.92 16.40 -9.18
CA GLY A 245 26.61 15.28 -9.81
C GLY A 245 28.04 15.19 -9.32
N SER A 246 28.60 13.98 -9.29
CA SER A 246 29.98 13.69 -8.87
C SER A 246 31.08 14.31 -9.76
N ALA A 247 30.73 15.23 -10.65
CA ALA A 247 31.63 15.95 -11.54
C ALA A 247 31.70 17.47 -11.25
N THR A 248 30.99 17.98 -10.24
CA THR A 248 31.07 19.40 -9.89
C THR A 248 32.25 19.63 -8.94
N ASN A 249 33.32 20.19 -9.49
CA ASN A 249 34.54 20.56 -8.79
C ASN A 249 34.19 21.57 -7.67
N TRP A 250 34.36 21.20 -6.39
CA TRP A 250 33.98 22.00 -5.22
C TRP A 250 34.83 23.27 -4.99
N ALA A 251 35.63 23.70 -5.96
CA ALA A 251 36.63 24.77 -5.79
C ALA A 251 36.35 26.06 -6.62
N ALA A 252 35.21 26.19 -7.31
CA ALA A 252 34.97 27.32 -8.21
C ALA A 252 33.87 28.31 -7.76
N ALA A 253 33.43 28.28 -6.50
CA ALA A 253 32.28 29.08 -6.03
C ALA A 253 32.64 30.18 -5.02
N TRP A 254 33.89 30.65 -4.96
CA TRP A 254 34.30 31.73 -4.05
C TRP A 254 34.75 33.05 -4.70
N ASP A 255 34.59 33.24 -6.01
CA ASP A 255 35.05 34.46 -6.69
C ASP A 255 33.95 35.31 -7.34
N ASP A 256 32.74 35.39 -6.77
CA ASP A 256 31.75 36.41 -7.22
C ASP A 256 30.89 36.96 -6.08
N ALA A 257 31.55 37.33 -4.98
CA ALA A 257 31.01 38.22 -3.96
C ALA A 257 31.95 39.42 -3.74
N ALA A 258 32.32 40.09 -4.82
CA ALA A 258 32.99 41.39 -4.77
C ALA A 258 32.75 42.18 -6.07
N MET A 259 31.54 42.69 -6.26
CA MET A 259 31.25 44.05 -6.77
C MET A 259 29.80 44.42 -6.46
#